data_AF-V2Y3P8-F1
#
_entry.id   AF-V2Y3P8-F1
#
_cell.length_a   1.000
_cell.length_b   1.000
_cell.length_c   1.000
_cell.angle_alpha   90.00
_cell.angle_beta   90.00
_cell.angle_gamma   90.00
#
_symmetry.space_group_name_H-M   'P 1'
#
loop_
_entity.id
_entity.type
_entity.pdbx_description
1 polymer ?
#
loop_
_entity_poly.entity_id
_entity_poly.type
_entity_poly.pdbx_seq_one_letter_code
_entity_poly.pdbx_strand_id
1 'polypeptide(L)'
;MDIEPTLKRMDSMMIGSNIRQMGRVELLYTCLSNLVHEVSKDGNDALLDGLNDYNNPDNRNRVIYHDRSTAQSEKLQKIIDDAVSFLPKCKEGYEHTDDYQLLLRAINEQTKTLSF
;
A
#
# COMPACT_ATOMS: atom_id res chain seq x y z
N MET A 1 8.66 29.46 -20.58
CA MET A 1 8.23 28.09 -20.88
C MET A 1 9.44 27.22 -20.66
N ASP A 2 9.45 26.43 -19.58
CA ASP A 2 9.80 25.01 -19.63
C ASP A 2 9.41 24.40 -18.28
N ILE A 3 8.52 23.42 -18.32
CA ILE A 3 8.02 22.70 -17.16
C ILE A 3 8.93 21.49 -17.01
N GLU A 4 9.76 21.47 -15.97
CA GLU A 4 10.38 20.22 -15.51
C GLU A 4 9.81 19.88 -14.12
N PRO A 5 8.92 18.89 -14.03
CA PRO A 5 8.50 18.34 -12.75
C PRO A 5 9.61 17.40 -12.31
N THR A 6 10.58 17.91 -11.57
CA THR A 6 11.51 17.04 -10.84
C THR A 6 10.71 16.35 -9.74
N LEU A 7 10.15 15.20 -10.13
CA LEU A 7 9.37 14.27 -9.35
C LEU A 7 10.09 14.08 -8.01
N LYS A 8 9.54 14.75 -7.01
CA LYS A 8 10.05 14.83 -5.65
C LYS A 8 10.23 13.41 -5.17
N ARG A 9 11.48 13.00 -4.99
CA ARG A 9 11.82 11.69 -4.43
C ARG A 9 11.00 11.55 -3.15
N MET A 10 10.14 10.54 -3.13
CA MET A 10 9.47 10.13 -1.92
C MET A 10 10.55 9.46 -1.08
N ASP A 11 11.25 10.28 -0.28
CA ASP A 11 12.37 9.84 0.54
C ASP A 11 11.92 8.69 1.43
N SER A 12 12.63 7.57 1.33
CA SER A 12 12.53 6.37 2.15
C SER A 12 12.64 6.65 3.67
N MET A 13 12.97 7.89 4.07
CA MET A 13 12.88 8.40 5.44
C MET A 13 11.44 8.58 5.97
N MET A 14 10.43 8.76 5.10
CA MET A 14 9.04 8.96 5.55
C MET A 14 8.40 7.67 6.05
N ILE A 15 8.96 6.50 5.71
CA ILE A 15 8.47 5.19 6.11
C ILE A 15 8.76 4.93 7.61
N GLY A 16 9.99 5.17 8.08
CA GLY A 16 10.40 4.75 9.44
C GLY A 16 9.73 5.50 10.60
N SER A 17 9.53 6.82 10.48
CA SER A 17 9.06 7.67 11.59
C SER A 17 7.54 7.84 11.64
N ASN A 18 6.86 7.86 10.49
CA ASN A 18 5.39 7.99 10.47
C ASN A 18 4.69 6.67 10.80
N ILE A 19 5.26 5.50 10.47
CA ILE A 19 4.65 4.19 10.77
C ILE A 19 4.30 4.04 12.27
N ARG A 20 5.08 4.62 13.19
CA ARG A 20 4.81 4.57 14.64
C ARG A 20 3.54 5.31 15.10
N GLN A 21 3.01 6.25 14.30
CA GLN A 21 1.79 7.02 14.62
C GLN A 21 0.63 6.78 13.64
N MET A 22 0.81 5.91 12.65
CA MET A 22 -0.22 5.61 11.64
C MET A 22 -1.36 4.75 12.21
N GLY A 23 -2.59 5.05 11.79
CA GLY A 23 -3.74 4.17 12.02
C GLY A 23 -3.65 2.88 11.18
N ARG A 24 -4.40 1.84 11.58
CA ARG A 24 -4.41 0.50 10.94
C ARG A 24 -4.64 0.55 9.42
N VAL A 25 -5.57 1.39 8.97
CA VAL A 25 -5.91 1.57 7.54
C VAL A 25 -4.76 2.24 6.81
N GLU A 26 -4.17 3.28 7.40
CA GLU A 26 -3.07 4.03 6.77
C GLU A 26 -1.80 3.18 6.65
N LEU A 27 -1.48 2.38 7.68
CA LEU A 27 -0.35 1.47 7.66
C LEU A 27 -0.47 0.46 6.51
N LEU A 28 -1.59 -0.27 6.45
CA LEU A 28 -1.80 -1.28 5.42
C LEU A 28 -1.87 -0.68 4.03
N TYR A 29 -2.55 0.46 3.87
CA TYR A 29 -2.60 1.17 2.59
C TYR A 29 -1.18 1.52 2.13
N THR A 30 -0.34 2.04 3.03
CA THR A 30 1.04 2.44 2.72
C THR A 30 1.88 1.23 2.32
N CYS A 31 1.82 0.12 3.05
CA CYS A 31 2.55 -1.11 2.70
C CYS A 31 2.13 -1.65 1.32
N LEU A 32 0.83 -1.66 1.01
CA LEU A 32 0.33 -2.11 -0.28
C LEU A 32 0.77 -1.15 -1.40
N SER A 33 0.65 0.15 -1.17
CA SER A 33 1.04 1.20 -2.12
C SER A 33 2.52 1.14 -2.48
N ASN A 34 3.42 0.90 -1.51
CA ASN A 34 4.84 0.76 -1.78
C ASN A 34 5.14 -0.44 -2.69
N LEU A 35 4.55 -1.60 -2.39
CA LEU A 35 4.76 -2.80 -3.20
C LEU A 35 4.19 -2.64 -4.61
N VAL A 36 3.00 -2.02 -4.74
CA VAL A 36 2.44 -1.67 -6.05
C VAL A 36 3.36 -0.73 -6.83
N HIS A 37 3.95 0.26 -6.15
CA HIS A 37 4.91 1.18 -6.75
C HIS A 37 6.20 0.47 -7.21
N GLU A 38 6.72 -0.45 -6.40
CA GLU A 38 7.89 -1.27 -6.73
C GLU A 38 7.63 -2.12 -7.98
N VAL A 39 6.49 -2.82 -8.03
CA VAL A 39 6.07 -3.63 -9.18
C VAL A 39 5.85 -2.79 -10.44
N SER A 40 5.24 -1.61 -10.32
CA SER A 40 5.03 -0.69 -11.46
C SER A 40 6.36 -0.14 -11.99
N LYS A 41 7.30 0.18 -11.10
CA LYS A 41 8.63 0.68 -11.46
C LYS A 41 9.44 -0.32 -12.27
N ASP A 42 9.26 -1.62 -12.01
CA ASP A 42 9.89 -2.70 -12.77
C ASP A 42 9.17 -3.02 -14.09
N GLY A 43 8.07 -2.32 -14.39
CA GLY A 43 7.28 -2.50 -15.61
C GLY A 43 6.36 -3.73 -15.61
N ASN A 44 6.11 -4.30 -14.42
CA ASN A 44 5.26 -5.48 -14.24
C ASN A 44 3.79 -5.11 -14.00
N ASP A 45 3.27 -4.10 -14.71
CA ASP A 45 1.91 -3.57 -14.51
C ASP A 45 0.79 -4.60 -14.75
N ALA A 46 1.08 -5.69 -15.47
CA ALA A 46 0.16 -6.82 -15.61
C ALA A 46 -0.21 -7.48 -14.26
N LEU A 47 0.65 -7.36 -13.25
CA LEU A 47 0.39 -7.84 -11.88
C LEU A 47 -0.50 -6.88 -11.09
N LEU A 48 -0.67 -5.63 -11.56
CA LEU A 48 -1.36 -4.54 -10.86
C LEU A 48 -2.82 -4.35 -11.30
N ASP A 49 -3.39 -5.32 -12.03
CA ASP A 49 -4.79 -5.26 -12.42
C ASP A 49 -5.70 -5.10 -11.19
N GLY A 50 -6.50 -4.03 -11.18
CA GLY A 50 -7.33 -3.63 -10.05
C GLY A 50 -6.64 -2.84 -8.91
N LEU A 51 -5.32 -2.64 -8.97
CA LEU A 51 -4.53 -1.99 -7.90
C LEU A 51 -3.91 -0.65 -8.32
N ASN A 52 -4.15 -0.19 -9.55
CA ASN A 52 -3.56 1.04 -10.10
C ASN A 52 -3.80 2.28 -9.21
N ASP A 53 -4.94 2.34 -8.53
CA ASP A 53 -5.29 3.44 -7.62
C ASP A 53 -4.34 3.54 -6.41
N TYR A 54 -3.66 2.46 -6.03
CA TYR A 54 -2.67 2.47 -4.94
C TYR A 54 -1.36 3.16 -5.34
N ASN A 55 -1.09 3.33 -6.63
CA ASN A 55 0.06 4.10 -7.12
C ASN A 55 -0.20 5.63 -7.11
N ASN A 56 -1.44 6.06 -6.82
CA ASN A 56 -1.82 7.47 -6.80
C ASN A 56 -1.76 8.06 -5.37
N PRO A 57 -0.89 9.06 -5.11
CA PRO A 57 -0.78 9.69 -3.79
C PRO A 57 -2.05 10.47 -3.39
N ASP A 58 -2.80 11.03 -4.35
CA ASP A 58 -4.08 11.68 -4.09
C ASP A 58 -5.16 10.69 -3.64
N ASN A 59 -5.09 9.44 -4.11
CA ASN A 59 -6.02 8.39 -3.69
C ASN A 59 -5.84 8.03 -2.22
N ARG A 60 -4.59 7.97 -1.72
CA ARG A 60 -4.32 7.76 -0.29
C ARG A 60 -4.99 8.84 0.56
N ASN A 61 -4.77 10.11 0.23
CA ASN A 61 -5.37 11.21 0.99
C ASN A 61 -6.89 11.16 0.96
N ARG A 62 -7.47 10.80 -0.19
CA ARG A 62 -8.91 10.63 -0.34
C ARG A 62 -9.45 9.51 0.55
N VAL A 63 -8.87 8.32 0.49
CA VAL A 63 -9.32 7.13 1.25
C VAL A 63 -9.13 7.31 2.75
N ILE A 64 -8.00 7.88 3.18
CA ILE A 64 -7.66 8.00 4.61
C ILE A 64 -8.36 9.19 5.28
N TYR A 65 -8.34 10.38 4.66
CA TYR A 65 -8.73 11.62 5.34
C TYR A 65 -10.05 12.23 4.86
N HIS A 66 -10.42 12.07 3.59
CA HIS A 66 -11.62 12.71 3.02
C HIS A 66 -12.84 11.83 3.03
N ASP A 67 -12.66 10.53 2.83
CA ASP A 67 -13.77 9.58 2.88
C ASP A 67 -14.21 9.39 4.33
N ARG A 68 -15.24 10.11 4.78
CA ARG A 68 -15.81 9.92 6.13
C ARG A 68 -17.08 9.08 6.11
N SER A 69 -17.58 8.74 4.92
CA SER A 69 -18.81 7.98 4.73
C SER A 69 -18.59 6.47 4.87
N THR A 70 -17.42 5.96 4.50
CA THR A 70 -17.11 4.53 4.61
C THR A 70 -16.53 4.22 5.98
N ALA A 71 -17.01 3.17 6.63
CA ALA A 71 -16.48 2.78 7.92
C ALA A 71 -15.00 2.41 7.81
N GLN A 72 -14.22 2.71 8.84
CA GLN A 72 -12.79 2.36 8.87
C GLN A 72 -12.57 0.85 8.74
N SER A 73 -13.50 0.03 9.26
CA SER A 73 -13.51 -1.42 9.10
C SER A 73 -13.70 -1.88 7.66
N GLU A 74 -14.60 -1.23 6.92
CA GLU A 74 -14.86 -1.56 5.50
C GLU A 74 -13.64 -1.22 4.64
N LYS A 75 -13.01 -0.06 4.88
CA LYS A 75 -11.76 0.31 4.20
C LYS A 75 -10.64 -0.65 4.52
N LEU A 76 -10.49 -0.99 5.80
CA LEU A 76 -9.48 -1.92 6.27
C LEU A 76 -9.64 -3.28 5.58
N GLN A 77 -10.88 -3.80 5.55
CA GLN A 77 -11.20 -5.07 4.94
C GLN A 77 -10.87 -5.06 3.44
N LYS A 78 -11.30 -4.03 2.72
CA LYS A 78 -10.97 -3.87 1.29
C LYS A 78 -9.46 -3.92 1.03
N ILE A 79 -8.67 -3.17 1.80
CA ILE A 79 -7.21 -3.16 1.64
C ILE A 79 -6.60 -4.53 1.94
N ILE A 80 -7.14 -5.25 2.93
CA ILE A 80 -6.70 -6.62 3.24
C ILE A 80 -7.03 -7.56 2.10
N ASP A 81 -8.26 -7.54 1.58
CA ASP A 81 -8.69 -8.38 0.44
C ASP A 81 -7.81 -8.12 -0.80
N ASP A 82 -7.59 -6.85 -1.14
CA ASP A 82 -6.74 -6.44 -2.24
C ASP A 82 -5.30 -6.96 -2.04
N ALA A 83 -4.72 -6.79 -0.85
CA ALA A 83 -3.37 -7.25 -0.55
C ALA A 83 -3.23 -8.78 -0.53
N VAL A 84 -4.21 -9.51 0.02
CA VAL A 84 -4.23 -10.98 0.02
C VAL A 84 -4.35 -11.54 -1.40
N SER A 85 -5.09 -10.86 -2.27
CA SER A 85 -5.19 -11.23 -3.68
C SER A 85 -3.90 -10.93 -4.47
N PHE A 86 -3.13 -9.93 -4.03
CA PHE A 86 -1.94 -9.44 -4.71
C PHE A 86 -0.66 -10.20 -4.36
N LEU A 87 -0.42 -10.45 -3.07
CA LEU A 87 0.76 -11.15 -2.57
C LEU A 87 1.14 -12.43 -3.35
N PRO A 88 0.21 -13.37 -3.64
CA PRO A 88 0.58 -14.56 -4.40
C PRO A 88 0.98 -14.27 -5.85
N LYS A 89 0.47 -13.20 -6.46
CA LYS A 89 0.80 -12.81 -7.85
C LYS A 89 2.20 -12.24 -7.98
N CYS A 90 2.67 -11.50 -6.98
CA CYS A 90 4.00 -10.88 -6.99
C CYS A 90 5.06 -11.70 -6.23
N LYS A 91 4.69 -12.83 -5.60
CA LYS A 91 5.60 -13.62 -4.78
C LYS A 91 6.91 -13.99 -5.48
N GLU A 92 6.83 -14.59 -6.67
CA GLU A 92 8.01 -15.14 -7.37
C GLU A 92 9.08 -14.07 -7.68
N GLY A 93 8.68 -12.82 -7.88
CA GLY A 93 9.58 -11.71 -8.17
C GLY A 93 9.95 -10.85 -6.95
N TYR A 94 9.06 -10.76 -5.95
CA TYR A 94 9.15 -9.74 -4.92
C TYR A 94 9.24 -10.31 -3.50
N GLU A 95 9.20 -11.63 -3.29
CA GLU A 95 9.22 -12.21 -1.93
C GLU A 95 10.46 -11.84 -1.11
N HIS A 96 11.54 -11.46 -1.76
CA HIS A 96 12.79 -11.07 -1.13
C HIS A 96 12.87 -9.57 -0.80
N THR A 97 11.92 -8.76 -1.27
CA THR A 97 11.92 -7.31 -1.04
C THR A 97 11.35 -6.96 0.32
N ASP A 98 11.86 -5.86 0.90
CA ASP A 98 11.38 -5.38 2.20
C ASP A 98 9.90 -5.01 2.15
N ASP A 99 9.43 -4.41 1.06
CA ASP A 99 8.03 -3.99 0.91
C ASP A 99 7.06 -5.19 0.89
N TYR A 100 7.43 -6.30 0.23
CA TYR A 100 6.65 -7.53 0.26
C TYR A 100 6.58 -8.11 1.68
N GLN A 101 7.73 -8.21 2.35
CA GLN A 101 7.81 -8.77 3.71
C GLN A 101 7.06 -7.90 4.72
N LEU A 102 7.13 -6.57 4.58
CA LEU A 102 6.39 -5.62 5.40
C LEU A 102 4.88 -5.76 5.21
N LEU A 103 4.40 -5.86 3.97
CA LEU A 103 2.98 -6.06 3.67
C LEU A 103 2.47 -7.39 4.23
N LEU A 104 3.20 -8.49 3.98
CA LEU A 104 2.87 -9.81 4.49
C LEU A 104 2.78 -9.81 6.02
N ARG A 105 3.75 -9.17 6.68
CA ARG A 105 3.76 -9.03 8.14
C ARG A 105 2.56 -8.21 8.63
N ALA A 106 2.29 -7.05 8.01
CA ALA A 106 1.18 -6.18 8.40
C ALA A 106 -0.17 -6.91 8.28
N ILE A 107 -0.40 -7.68 7.22
CA ILE A 107 -1.62 -8.49 7.07
C ILE A 107 -1.71 -9.54 8.17
N ASN A 108 -0.63 -10.28 8.44
CA ASN A 108 -0.61 -11.31 9.47
C ASN A 108 -0.89 -10.76 10.88
N GLU A 109 -0.40 -9.55 11.20
CA GLU A 109 -0.67 -8.90 12.47
C GLU A 109 -2.16 -8.48 12.58
N GLN A 110 -2.77 -8.10 11.47
CA GLN A 110 -4.17 -7.67 11.42
C GLN A 110 -5.14 -8.86 11.45
N THR A 111 -4.82 -9.97 10.77
CA THR A 111 -5.63 -11.20 10.78
C THR A 111 -5.54 -11.93 12.11
N LYS A 112 -4.39 -11.90 12.82
CA LYS A 112 -4.28 -12.42 14.19
C LYS A 112 -5.13 -11.64 15.20
N THR A 113 -5.26 -10.33 14.98
CA THR A 113 -6.09 -9.46 15.83
C THR A 113 -7.60 -9.69 15.61
N LEU A 114 -7.99 -10.28 14.48
CA LEU A 114 -9.35 -10.76 14.18
C LEU A 114 -9.52 -12.20 14.67
N SER A 115 -9.23 -12.45 15.95
CA SER A 115 -9.70 -13.68 16.61
C SER A 115 -11.16 -13.44 16.99
N PHE A 116 -12.09 -14.10 16.29
CA PHE A 116 -13.52 -14.14 16.64
C PHE A 116 -13.75 -14.79 18.01
#